data_AF-A0A7W1M0Q3-F1
#
_entry.id   AF-A0A7W1M0Q3-F1
#
_cell.length_a   1.000
_cell.length_b   1.000
_cell.length_c   1.000
_cell.angle_alpha   90.00
_cell.angle_beta   90.00
_cell.angle_gamma   90.00
#
_symmetry.space_group_name_H-M   'P 1'
#
loop_
_entity.id
_entity.type
_entity.pdbx_description
1 polymer ?
#
loop_
_entity_poly.entity_id
_entity_poly.type
_entity_poly.pdbx_seq_one_letter_code
_entity_poly.pdbx_strand_id
1 'polypeptide(L)'
;MLDAEGEGRRAPPLGDRDAQQPITLHEARHTCASLLIAAGVNAKALSVIMGHATIAMTFDVYGKLMSGGLDEAAAAANAYLAGDGKRPALRLVG
;
A
#
# COMPACT_ATOMS: atom_id res chain seq x y z
N MET A 1 7.87 -49.38 4.70
CA MET A 1 8.97 -48.73 5.44
C MET A 1 9.53 -47.66 4.51
N LEU A 2 9.44 -46.40 4.94
CA LEU A 2 9.85 -45.14 4.29
C LEU A 2 8.89 -44.56 3.22
N ASP A 3 8.50 -43.28 3.15
CA ASP A 3 8.14 -42.18 4.08
C ASP A 3 7.58 -41.03 3.19
N ALA A 4 6.80 -40.11 3.79
CA ALA A 4 6.41 -38.71 3.45
C ALA A 4 6.58 -38.14 2.01
N GLU A 5 5.66 -37.33 1.45
CA GLU A 5 5.65 -35.86 1.57
C GLU A 5 4.32 -35.26 1.02
N GLY A 6 3.72 -34.28 1.72
CA GLY A 6 3.05 -33.14 1.07
C GLY A 6 1.51 -33.02 1.03
N GLU A 7 0.80 -33.32 2.12
CA GLU A 7 -0.63 -32.95 2.25
C GLU A 7 -0.78 -31.47 2.62
N GLY A 8 -1.44 -30.69 1.76
CA GLY A 8 -1.65 -29.26 1.93
C GLY A 8 -2.98 -28.76 1.35
N ARG A 9 -4.08 -29.49 1.63
CA ARG A 9 -5.49 -29.02 1.68
C ARG A 9 -5.92 -28.04 0.59
N ARG A 10 -6.43 -28.58 -0.52
CA ARG A 10 -7.36 -27.85 -1.41
C ARG A 10 -8.57 -27.38 -0.61
N ALA A 11 -8.85 -26.08 -0.65
CA ALA A 11 -10.11 -25.54 -0.15
C ALA A 11 -11.29 -26.07 -1.00
N PRO A 12 -12.42 -26.46 -0.40
CA PRO A 12 -13.59 -26.93 -1.14
C PRO A 12 -14.21 -25.78 -1.96
N PRO A 13 -14.86 -26.09 -3.10
CA PRO A 13 -15.47 -25.08 -3.95
C PRO A 13 -16.64 -24.41 -3.21
N LEU A 14 -16.54 -23.10 -3.03
CA LEU A 14 -17.65 -22.27 -2.58
C LEU A 14 -18.67 -22.22 -3.71
N GLY A 15 -19.87 -22.75 -3.46
CA GLY A 15 -20.95 -22.80 -4.44
C GLY A 15 -21.41 -21.41 -4.91
N ASP A 16 -21.71 -21.34 -6.21
CA ASP A 16 -22.45 -20.31 -6.95
C ASP A 16 -22.44 -18.88 -6.41
N ARG A 17 -21.23 -18.33 -6.30
CA ARG A 17 -20.96 -16.92 -6.58
C ARG A 17 -19.74 -16.91 -7.47
N ASP A 18 -19.90 -16.44 -8.71
CA ASP A 18 -18.92 -16.31 -9.79
C ASP A 18 -17.56 -16.97 -9.51
N ALA A 19 -17.25 -18.02 -10.26
CA ALA A 19 -16.03 -18.82 -10.17
C ALA A 19 -14.74 -17.96 -10.32
N GLN A 20 -14.42 -17.20 -9.30
CA GLN A 20 -13.25 -16.37 -9.21
C GLN A 20 -12.14 -17.25 -8.63
N GLN A 21 -11.02 -17.29 -9.34
CA GLN A 21 -9.80 -17.97 -8.92
C GLN A 21 -9.51 -17.71 -7.43
N PRO A 22 -9.11 -18.72 -6.64
CA PRO A 22 -8.77 -18.53 -5.24
C PRO A 22 -7.72 -17.40 -5.08
N ILE A 23 -8.04 -16.39 -4.28
CA ILE A 23 -7.13 -15.29 -4.00
C ILE A 23 -5.96 -15.83 -3.16
N THR A 24 -4.73 -15.57 -3.60
CA THR A 24 -3.53 -15.94 -2.85
C THR A 24 -3.24 -14.92 -1.75
N LEU A 25 -2.46 -15.30 -0.73
CA LEU A 25 -1.99 -14.35 0.30
C LEU A 25 -1.16 -13.20 -0.30
N HIS A 26 -0.50 -13.43 -1.44
CA HIS A 26 0.25 -12.41 -2.15
C HIS A 26 -0.69 -11.36 -2.77
N GLU A 27 -1.76 -11.79 -3.41
CA GLU A 27 -2.79 -10.90 -3.97
C GLU A 27 -3.53 -10.12 -2.87
N ALA A 28 -3.81 -10.77 -1.73
CA ALA A 28 -4.39 -10.09 -0.58
C ALA A 28 -3.44 -9.01 -0.02
N ARG A 29 -2.12 -9.28 0.01
CA ARG A 29 -1.11 -8.30 0.41
C ARG A 29 -1.08 -7.10 -0.54
N HIS A 30 -1.14 -7.32 -1.86
CA HIS A 30 -1.22 -6.24 -2.85
C HIS A 30 -2.50 -5.41 -2.74
N THR A 31 -3.62 -6.08 -2.46
CA THR A 31 -4.91 -5.42 -2.24
C THR A 31 -4.85 -4.51 -1.01
N CYS A 32 -4.29 -5.00 0.09
CA CYS A 32 -4.08 -4.21 1.31
C CYS A 32 -3.22 -2.96 1.03
N ALA A 33 -2.12 -3.11 0.29
CA ALA A 33 -1.28 -1.98 -0.07
C ALA A 33 -2.03 -0.94 -0.93
N SER A 34 -2.82 -1.40 -1.91
CA SER A 34 -3.61 -0.52 -2.77
C SER A 34 -4.64 0.29 -1.97
N LEU A 35 -5.30 -0.34 -0.98
CA LEU A 35 -6.24 0.33 -0.08
C LEU A 35 -5.56 1.38 0.80
N LEU A 36 -4.38 1.07 1.34
CA LEU A 36 -3.62 2.01 2.16
C LEU A 36 -3.16 3.24 1.35
N ILE A 37 -2.75 3.03 0.10
CA ILE A 37 -2.39 4.14 -0.80
C ILE A 37 -3.59 5.01 -1.11
N ALA A 38 -4.75 4.40 -1.42
CA ALA A 38 -5.99 5.13 -1.66
C ALA A 38 -6.46 5.93 -0.42
N ALA A 39 -6.15 5.44 0.79
CA ALA A 39 -6.39 6.15 2.04
C ALA A 39 -5.39 7.30 2.30
N GLY A 40 -4.44 7.55 1.41
CA GLY A 40 -3.43 8.61 1.54
C GLY A 40 -2.26 8.27 2.47
N VAL A 41 -2.05 6.97 2.76
CA VAL A 41 -0.89 6.55 3.56
C VAL A 41 0.39 6.81 2.76
N ASN A 42 1.35 7.51 3.38
CA ASN A 42 2.62 7.80 2.73
C ASN A 42 3.45 6.52 2.51
N ALA A 43 4.33 6.57 1.50
CA ALA A 43 5.16 5.43 1.09
C ALA A 43 6.04 4.85 2.22
N LYS A 44 6.51 5.69 3.14
CA LYS A 44 7.36 5.26 4.26
C LYS A 44 6.57 4.43 5.27
N ALA A 45 5.38 4.89 5.65
CA ALA A 45 4.48 4.16 6.54
C ALA A 45 4.04 2.84 5.89
N LEU A 46 3.69 2.87 4.60
CA LEU A 46 3.38 1.67 3.83
C LEU A 46 4.53 0.66 3.83
N SER A 47 5.77 1.13 3.62
CA SER A 47 6.97 0.28 3.64
C SER A 47 7.14 -0.44 4.98
N VAL A 48 6.85 0.23 6.10
CA VAL A 48 6.92 -0.37 7.45
C VAL A 48 5.81 -1.40 7.64
N ILE A 49 4.57 -1.09 7.25
CA ILE A 49 3.44 -2.02 7.34
C ILE A 49 3.70 -3.30 6.53
N MET A 50 4.29 -3.16 5.34
CA MET A 50 4.60 -4.28 4.46
C MET A 50 5.85 -5.06 4.88
N GLY A 51 6.68 -4.50 5.77
CA GLY A 51 7.95 -5.09 6.20
C GLY A 51 9.01 -5.07 5.10
N HIS A 52 8.99 -4.06 4.23
CA HIS A 52 10.01 -3.92 3.19
C HIS A 52 11.33 -3.43 3.78
N ALA A 53 12.43 -4.06 3.38
CA ALA A 53 13.78 -3.70 3.84
C ALA A 53 14.18 -2.30 3.39
N THR A 54 13.70 -1.85 2.23
CA THR A 54 13.94 -0.50 1.71
C THR A 54 12.66 0.11 1.18
N ILE A 55 12.60 1.44 1.23
CA ILE A 55 11.46 2.20 0.67
C ILE A 55 11.41 2.07 -0.86
N ALA A 56 12.55 1.85 -1.52
CA ALA A 56 12.65 1.64 -2.96
C ALA A 56 11.75 0.49 -3.41
N MET A 57 11.75 -0.65 -2.71
CA MET A 57 10.87 -1.78 -3.02
C MET A 57 9.38 -1.38 -3.04
N THR A 58 8.97 -0.48 -2.14
CA THR A 58 7.59 0.01 -2.11
C THR A 58 7.28 0.89 -3.32
N PHE A 59 8.21 1.75 -3.71
CA PHE A 59 8.06 2.62 -4.88
C PHE A 59 8.12 1.84 -6.19
N ASP A 60 8.99 0.83 -6.29
CA ASP A 60 9.11 -0.01 -7.48
C ASP A 60 7.80 -0.77 -7.76
N VAL A 61 7.13 -1.24 -6.70
CA VAL A 61 5.89 -2.01 -6.81
C VAL A 61 4.65 -1.11 -6.92
N TYR A 62 4.57 -0.06 -6.11
CA TYR A 62 3.33 0.71 -5.93
C TYR A 62 3.42 2.18 -6.35
N GLY A 63 4.57 2.66 -6.82
CA GLY A 63 4.78 4.08 -7.15
C GLY A 63 3.75 4.64 -8.13
N LYS A 64 3.25 3.81 -9.06
CA LYS A 64 2.19 4.19 -10.02
C LYS A 64 0.82 4.49 -9.37
N LEU A 65 0.56 3.95 -8.19
CA LEU A 65 -0.69 4.17 -7.45
C LEU A 65 -0.62 5.41 -6.57
N MET A 66 0.59 5.87 -6.27
CA MET A 66 0.79 7.04 -5.43
C MET A 66 0.48 8.30 -6.25
N SER A 67 -0.56 9.00 -5.84
CA SER A 67 -0.92 10.33 -6.35
C SER A 67 0.14 11.36 -5.94
N GLY A 68 0.35 12.39 -6.77
CA GLY A 68 1.37 13.40 -6.56
C GLY A 68 2.29 13.53 -7.77
N GLY A 69 1.84 14.27 -8.78
CA GLY A 69 2.69 14.67 -9.91
C GLY A 69 3.66 15.79 -9.53
N LEU A 70 4.69 16.00 -10.36
CA LEU A 70 5.60 17.15 -10.21
C LEU A 70 4.84 18.48 -10.19
N ASP A 71 3.78 18.60 -10.99
CA ASP A 71 2.95 19.80 -11.06
C ASP A 71 2.12 20.03 -9.80
N GLU A 72 1.52 18.98 -9.22
CA GLU A 72 0.80 19.06 -7.94
C GLU A 72 1.77 19.42 -6.80
N ALA A 73 2.96 18.83 -6.81
CA ALA A 73 4.01 19.14 -5.83
C ALA A 73 4.47 20.60 -5.96
N ALA A 74 4.68 21.09 -7.19
CA ALA A 74 5.04 22.47 -7.45
C ALA A 74 3.94 23.44 -7.02
N ALA A 75 2.67 23.14 -7.33
CA ALA A 75 1.52 23.93 -6.92
C ALA A 75 1.39 23.98 -5.39
N ALA A 76 1.53 22.84 -4.70
CA ALA A 76 1.49 22.77 -3.25
C ALA A 76 2.65 23.55 -2.60
N ALA A 77 3.86 23.44 -3.15
CA ALA A 77 5.03 24.19 -2.68
C ALA A 77 4.84 25.70 -2.87
N ASN A 78 4.34 26.13 -4.03
CA ASN A 78 4.08 27.54 -4.31
C ASN A 78 3.01 28.11 -3.37
N ALA A 79 1.92 27.37 -3.13
CA ALA A 79 0.87 27.78 -2.18
C ALA A 79 1.39 27.90 -0.73
N TYR A 80 2.27 26.99 -0.31
CA TYR A 80 2.91 27.06 1.00
C TYR A 80 3.80 28.30 1.14
N LEU A 81 4.62 28.59 0.12
CA LEU A 81 5.53 29.73 0.11
C LEU A 81 4.82 31.09 -0.04
N ALA A 82 3.72 31.14 -0.79
CA ALA A 82 2.91 32.34 -0.98
C ALA A 82 2.17 32.79 0.30
N GLY A 83 2.15 31.96 1.34
CA GLY A 83 1.47 32.28 2.60
C GLY A 83 -0.04 32.03 2.60
N ASP A 84 -0.59 31.52 1.49
CA ASP A 84 -2.00 31.11 1.34
C ASP A 84 -2.27 29.74 2.00
N GLY A 85 -1.21 28.99 2.29
CA GLY A 85 -1.27 27.73 3.02
C GLY A 85 -1.76 27.95 4.45
N LYS A 86 -2.91 27.37 4.78
CA LYS A 86 -3.44 27.21 6.14
C LYS A 86 -2.31 26.69 7.04
N ARG A 87 -1.62 27.60 7.73
CA ARG A 87 -0.49 27.26 8.61
C ARG A 87 -1.00 26.20 9.59
N PRO A 88 -0.52 24.95 9.55
CA PRO A 88 -0.91 23.99 10.57
C PRO A 88 -0.48 24.62 11.89
N ALA A 89 -1.43 24.77 12.81
CA ALA A 89 -1.14 25.30 14.13
C ALA A 89 -0.11 24.38 14.77
N LEU A 90 1.17 24.76 14.67
CA LEU A 90 2.27 23.98 15.19
C LEU A 90 2.14 24.00 16.71
N ARG A 91 1.57 22.94 17.28
CA ARG A 91 1.62 22.71 18.71
C ARG A 91 3.00 22.17 19.01
N LEU A 92 3.89 23.04 19.48
CA LEU A 92 5.11 22.61 20.15
C LEU A 92 4.69 21.72 21.33
N VAL A 93 5.04 20.44 21.26
CA VAL A 93 4.98 19.55 22.42
C VAL A 93 6.24 19.87 23.22
N GLY A 94 6.03 20.47 24.39
CA GLY A 94 7.06 20.66 25.41
C GLY A 94 7.30 19.40 26.21
#